data_AF-A0A370GVX8-F1
#
_entry.id   AF-A0A370GVX8-F1
#
_cell.length_a   1.000
_cell.length_b   1.000
_cell.length_c   1.000
_cell.angle_alpha   90.00
_cell.angle_beta   90.00
_cell.angle_gamma   90.00
#
_symmetry.space_group_name_H-M   'P 1'
#
loop_
_entity.id
_entity.type
_entity.pdbx_description
1 polymer ?
#
loop_
_entity_poly.entity_id
_entity_poly.type
_entity_poly.pdbx_seq_one_letter_code
_entity_poly.pdbx_strand_id
1 'polypeptide(L)'
;MKMKLVDSNSKKPLANTRMQLQIKGKNSGFLTLTTDPKGEFTLDDKYKNQQMTASVNGMQSQWTTISENATIQIASRQSVMEKMK
;
A
#
# COMPACT_ATOMS: atom_id res chain seq x y z
N MET A 1 -8.49 11.07 1.40
CA MET A 1 -9.02 9.75 1.00
C MET A 1 -8.43 8.60 1.79
N LYS A 2 -9.25 7.67 2.28
CA LYS A 2 -8.82 6.45 2.99
C LYS A 2 -8.61 5.29 2.03
N MET A 3 -7.57 4.50 2.25
CA MET A 3 -7.19 3.37 1.41
C MET A 3 -6.70 2.20 2.27
N LYS A 4 -6.64 1.01 1.67
CA LYS A 4 -6.23 -0.22 2.37
C LYS A 4 -5.15 -0.98 1.60
N LEU A 5 -4.18 -1.51 2.33
CA LEU A 5 -3.15 -2.41 1.80
C LEU A 5 -3.42 -3.83 2.31
N VAL A 6 -3.52 -4.79 1.39
CA VAL A 6 -3.75 -6.19 1.71
C VAL A 6 -2.72 -7.08 1.02
N ASP A 7 -2.38 -8.17 1.68
CA ASP A 7 -1.58 -9.22 1.11
C ASP A 7 -2.40 -10.02 0.10
N SER A 8 -1.90 -10.19 -1.12
CA SER A 8 -2.65 -10.86 -2.19
C SER A 8 -2.83 -12.36 -1.96
N ASN A 9 -1.95 -12.98 -1.17
CA ASN A 9 -1.95 -14.43 -0.92
C ASN A 9 -2.89 -14.78 0.23
N SER A 10 -2.69 -14.16 1.39
CA SER A 10 -3.45 -14.40 2.61
C SER A 10 -4.76 -13.63 2.69
N LYS A 11 -4.94 -12.62 1.83
CA LYS A 11 -6.06 -11.65 1.88
C LYS A 11 -6.15 -10.88 3.20
N LYS A 12 -5.09 -10.92 4.04
CA LYS A 12 -5.02 -10.19 5.30
C LYS A 12 -4.52 -8.76 5.09
N PRO A 13 -4.95 -7.79 5.91
CA PRO A 13 -4.37 -6.46 5.89
C PRO A 13 -2.89 -6.47 6.27
N LEU A 14 -2.10 -5.67 5.58
CA LEU A 14 -0.69 -5.45 5.93
C LEU A 14 -0.62 -4.34 6.96
N ALA A 15 -0.73 -4.71 8.24
CA ALA A 15 -0.68 -3.80 9.37
C ALA A 15 0.75 -3.32 9.68
N ASN A 16 0.90 -2.09 10.15
CA ASN A 16 2.18 -1.50 10.59
C ASN A 16 3.31 -1.67 9.56
N THR A 17 2.97 -1.66 8.27
CA THR A 17 3.87 -2.02 7.18
C THR A 17 4.35 -0.76 6.49
N ARG A 18 5.67 -0.56 6.47
CA ARG A 18 6.29 0.52 5.70
C ARG A 18 6.22 0.18 4.21
N MET A 19 5.73 1.13 3.42
CA MET A 19 5.65 0.99 1.97
C MET A 19 6.10 2.27 1.27
N GLN A 20 6.54 2.12 0.02
CA GLN A 20 6.77 3.23 -0.89
C GLN A 20 5.68 3.22 -1.95
N LEU A 21 4.97 4.33 -2.11
CA LEU A 21 4.03 4.54 -3.21
C LEU A 21 4.74 5.29 -4.33
N GLN A 22 4.58 4.81 -5.56
CA GLN A 22 4.92 5.56 -6.75
C GLN A 22 3.63 6.04 -7.41
N ILE A 23 3.53 7.33 -7.66
CA ILE A 23 2.34 7.98 -8.23
C ILE A 23 2.68 8.51 -9.62
N LYS A 24 1.77 8.28 -10.58
CA LYS A 24 1.84 8.76 -11.95
C LYS A 24 0.59 9.57 -12.28
N GLY A 25 0.79 10.79 -12.76
CA GLY A 25 -0.28 11.72 -13.11
C GLY A 25 0.17 13.16 -12.93
N LYS A 26 -0.79 14.06 -12.68
CA LYS A 26 -0.54 15.50 -12.46
C LYS A 26 0.39 15.77 -11.26
N ASN A 27 0.26 14.98 -10.19
CA ASN A 27 1.09 15.08 -8.99
C ASN A 27 1.98 13.83 -8.86
N SER A 28 2.75 13.55 -9.91
CA SER A 28 3.67 12.40 -9.93
C SER A 28 4.76 12.53 -8.86
N GLY A 29 5.19 11.39 -8.31
CA GLY A 29 6.26 11.36 -7.33
C GLY A 29 6.27 10.08 -6.51
N PHE A 30 7.05 10.10 -5.43
CA PHE A 30 7.16 9.00 -4.50
C PHE A 30 6.70 9.46 -3.12
N LEU A 31 5.91 8.63 -2.44
CA LEU A 31 5.55 8.80 -1.04
C LEU A 31 6.05 7.61 -0.25
N THR A 32 6.52 7.81 0.96
CA THR A 32 6.82 6.72 1.89
C THR A 32 5.95 6.87 3.11
N LEU A 33 5.21 5.83 3.44
CA LEU A 33 4.27 5.84 4.55
C LEU A 33 4.18 4.46 5.19
N THR A 34 3.62 4.42 6.39
CA THR A 34 3.39 3.19 7.14
C THR A 34 1.89 3.04 7.34
N THR A 35 1.37 1.85 7.06
CA THR A 35 -0.04 1.53 7.33
C THR A 35 -0.33 1.46 8.82
N ASP A 36 -1.57 1.73 9.21
CA ASP A 36 -2.02 1.59 10.59
C ASP A 36 -2.16 0.11 11.02
N PRO A 37 -2.57 -0.19 12.27
CA PRO A 37 -2.81 -1.55 12.73
C PRO A 37 -3.91 -2.32 11.97
N LYS A 38 -4.76 -1.65 11.18
CA LYS A 38 -5.79 -2.23 10.33
C LYS A 38 -5.34 -2.38 8.87
N GLY A 39 -4.10 -2.00 8.55
CA GLY A 39 -3.56 -1.99 7.19
C GLY A 39 -4.09 -0.84 6.34
N GLU A 40 -4.59 0.23 6.97
CA GLU A 40 -5.20 1.38 6.33
C GLU A 40 -4.22 2.57 6.30
N PHE A 41 -4.39 3.46 5.33
CA PHE A 41 -3.62 4.70 5.20
C PHE A 41 -4.45 5.77 4.49
N THR A 42 -4.03 7.03 4.62
CA THR A 42 -4.72 8.16 4.00
C THR A 42 -3.83 8.88 3.01
N LEU A 43 -4.42 9.28 1.89
CA LEU A 43 -3.80 10.15 0.88
C LEU A 43 -4.59 11.45 0.72
N ASP A 44 -3.89 12.52 0.40
CA ASP A 44 -4.50 13.81 0.05
C ASP A 44 -5.33 13.69 -1.23
N ASP A 45 -6.44 14.44 -1.29
CA ASP A 45 -7.34 14.47 -2.44
C ASP A 45 -6.68 14.95 -3.74
N LYS A 46 -5.52 15.63 -3.65
CA LYS A 46 -4.72 16.02 -4.83
C LYS A 46 -4.27 14.82 -5.66
N TYR A 47 -4.22 13.62 -5.08
CA TYR A 47 -3.85 12.38 -5.77
C TYR A 47 -5.05 11.63 -6.37
N LYS A 48 -6.29 12.07 -6.13
CA LYS A 48 -7.50 11.42 -6.63
C LYS A 48 -7.47 11.25 -8.15
N ASN A 49 -7.92 10.10 -8.64
CA ASN A 49 -7.97 9.70 -10.05
C ASN A 49 -6.60 9.56 -10.74
N GLN A 50 -5.49 9.66 -10.01
CA GLN A 50 -4.16 9.37 -10.56
C GLN A 50 -3.87 7.86 -10.49
N GLN A 51 -2.77 7.42 -11.10
CA GLN A 51 -2.32 6.03 -11.01
C GLN A 51 -1.29 5.89 -9.90
N MET A 52 -1.32 4.78 -9.16
CA MET A 52 -0.26 4.43 -8.22
C MET A 52 0.07 2.96 -8.21
N THR A 53 1.26 2.65 -7.70
CA THR A 53 1.68 1.32 -7.29
C THR A 53 2.36 1.41 -5.93
N ALA A 54 2.23 0.36 -5.11
CA ALA A 54 2.90 0.24 -3.83
C ALA A 54 4.05 -0.76 -3.92
N SER A 55 5.16 -0.45 -3.26
CA SER A 55 6.30 -1.33 -3.07
C SER A 55 6.48 -1.63 -1.58
N VAL A 56 6.57 -2.92 -1.24
CA VAL A 56 6.82 -3.43 0.12
C VAL A 56 7.88 -4.52 0.02
N ASN A 57 9.00 -4.34 0.72
CA ASN A 57 10.10 -5.31 0.76
C ASN A 57 10.56 -5.77 -0.64
N GLY A 58 10.61 -4.85 -1.61
CA GLY A 58 11.00 -5.15 -3.00
C GLY A 58 9.93 -5.81 -3.86
N MET A 59 8.78 -6.19 -3.28
CA MET A 59 7.60 -6.61 -4.03
C MET A 59 6.83 -5.38 -4.47
N GLN A 60 6.30 -5.35 -5.69
CA GLN A 60 5.52 -4.24 -6.23
C GLN A 60 4.09 -4.68 -6.56
N SER A 61 3.11 -3.82 -6.26
CA SER A 61 1.71 -4.04 -6.66
C SER A 61 1.50 -3.71 -8.13
N GLN A 62 0.36 -4.14 -8.67
CA GLN A 62 -0.12 -3.61 -9.94
C GLN A 62 -0.41 -2.11 -9.84
N TRP A 63 -0.34 -1.42 -10.97
CA TRP A 63 -0.83 -0.05 -11.07
C TRP A 63 -2.34 -0.01 -10.87
N THR A 64 -2.82 0.94 -10.09
CA THR A 64 -4.23 1.09 -9.73
C THR A 64 -4.60 2.56 -9.65
N THR A 65 -5.82 2.88 -10.07
CA THR A 65 -6.39 4.21 -9.92
C THR A 65 -6.61 4.54 -8.44
N ILE A 66 -6.11 5.69 -8.01
CA ILE A 66 -6.31 6.21 -6.65
C ILE A 66 -7.76 6.67 -6.51
N SER A 67 -8.51 6.03 -5.62
CA SER A 67 -9.87 6.38 -5.27
C SER A 67 -10.15 6.13 -3.78
N GLU A 68 -11.24 6.74 -3.28
CA GLU A 68 -11.71 6.50 -1.92
C GLU A 68 -12.01 5.01 -1.70
N ASN A 69 -11.57 4.47 -0.57
CA ASN A 69 -11.74 3.06 -0.18
C ASN A 69 -11.08 2.04 -1.13
N ALA A 70 -10.22 2.46 -2.06
CA ALA A 70 -9.51 1.52 -2.90
C ALA A 70 -8.54 0.64 -2.08
N THR A 71 -8.43 -0.60 -2.53
CA THR A 71 -7.61 -1.64 -1.90
C THR A 71 -6.45 -1.98 -2.83
N ILE A 72 -5.22 -1.79 -2.33
CA ILE A 72 -4.00 -2.21 -3.01
C ILE A 72 -3.68 -3.64 -2.56
N GLN A 73 -3.51 -4.54 -3.53
CA GLN A 73 -3.07 -5.91 -3.27
C GLN A 73 -1.60 -6.07 -3.65
N ILE A 74 -0.80 -6.63 -2.73
CA ILE A 74 0.61 -6.91 -2.96
C ILE A 74 0.94 -8.32 -2.48
N ALA A 75 1.72 -9.07 -3.24
CA ALA A 75 2.15 -10.41 -2.86
C ALA A 75 3.28 -10.37 -1.83
N SER A 76 3.11 -9.67 -0.71
CA SER A 76 4.20 -9.51 0.24
C SER A 76 4.58 -10.85 0.86
N ARG A 77 5.87 -11.19 0.84
CA ARG A 77 6.38 -12.15 1.81
C ARG A 77 6.43 -11.39 3.13
N GLN A 78 5.36 -11.46 3.93
CA GLN A 78 5.51 -11.15 5.34
C GLN A 78 6.55 -12.14 5.86
N SER A 79 7.78 -11.68 6.09
CA SER A 79 8.69 -12.43 6.96
C SER A 79 7.98 -12.47 8.29
N VAL A 80 7.31 -13.58 8.54
CA VAL A 80 6.89 -13.92 9.88
C VAL A 80 8.19 -14.02 10.64
N MET A 81 8.58 -12.96 11.35
CA MET A 81 9.50 -13.11 12.46
C MET A 81 8.71 -13.89 13.50
N GLU A 82 8.58 -15.21 13.28
CA GLU A 82 8.32 -16.14 14.36
C GLU A 82 9.44 -15.88 15.37
N LYS A 83 9.07 -15.28 16.49
CA LYS A 83 9.90 -15.31 17.68
C LYS A 83 10.07 -16.79 18.03
N MET A 84 11.14 -17.41 17.52
CA MET A 84 11.68 -18.61 18.12
C MET A 84 12.04 -18.24 19.56
N LYS A 85 11.27 -18.80 20.48
CA LYS A 85 11.42 -18.65 21.92
C LYS A 85 12.13 -19.88 22.46
#